data_AF-A0A3T0L028-F1
#
_entry.id   AF-A0A3T0L028-F1
#
_cell.length_a   1.000
_cell.length_b   1.000
_cell.length_c   1.000
_cell.angle_alpha   90.00
_cell.angle_beta   90.00
_cell.angle_gamma   90.00
#
_symmetry.space_group_name_H-M   'P 1'
#
loop_
_entity.id
_entity.type
_entity.pdbx_description
1 polymer ?
#
loop_
_entity_poly.entity_id
_entity_poly.type
_entity_poly.pdbx_seq_one_letter_code
_entity_poly.pdbx_strand_id
1 'polypeptide(L)'
;MKLRYFFVITFISFNISFAYQVKPENRVIEYNKKTEYKNLINQANKLALNKNIEKSLETARKAYELCPNKKEALLIMARVYNFKKDFLNLRKTAEKIVEISPSNYLGNIYLANSYMKSDRVKVKEILTSLLKKHPQDAQITTKLKVLNEI
;
A
#
# COMPACT_ATOMS: atom_id res chain seq x y z
N MET A 1 41.82 15.78 -15.91
CA MET A 1 40.47 16.37 -15.96
C MET A 1 39.59 15.79 -17.10
N LYS A 2 39.72 14.51 -17.50
CA LYS A 2 38.95 13.92 -18.62
C LYS A 2 38.01 12.75 -18.25
N LEU A 3 38.11 12.21 -17.02
CA LEU A 3 37.37 11.01 -16.62
C LEU A 3 35.90 11.28 -16.23
N ARG A 4 35.57 12.52 -15.84
CA ARG A 4 34.22 12.90 -15.37
C ARG A 4 33.17 13.00 -16.49
N TYR A 5 33.60 13.26 -17.73
CA TYR A 5 32.69 13.38 -18.88
C TYR A 5 32.29 12.03 -19.47
N PHE A 6 33.16 11.02 -19.39
CA PHE A 6 32.89 9.70 -19.94
C PHE A 6 31.67 9.04 -19.27
N PHE A 7 31.60 9.10 -17.93
CA PHE A 7 30.48 8.55 -17.17
C PHE A 7 29.15 9.26 -17.43
N VAL A 8 29.16 10.58 -17.65
CA VAL A 8 27.94 11.35 -17.94
C VAL A 8 27.37 10.98 -19.31
N ILE A 9 28.25 10.81 -20.32
CA ILE A 9 27.84 10.45 -21.67
C ILE A 9 27.28 9.02 -21.72
N THR A 10 27.88 8.05 -21.02
CA THR A 10 27.34 6.68 -20.94
C THR A 10 26.01 6.62 -20.20
N PHE A 11 25.81 7.45 -19.19
CA PHE A 11 24.54 7.50 -18.46
C PHE A 11 23.41 8.09 -19.31
N ILE A 12 23.72 9.15 -20.08
CA ILE A 12 22.77 9.78 -21.01
C ILE A 12 22.43 8.84 -22.17
N SER A 13 23.42 8.19 -22.80
CA SER A 13 23.17 7.27 -23.91
C SER A 13 22.41 6.02 -23.49
N PHE A 14 22.67 5.49 -22.29
CA PHE A 14 21.91 4.37 -21.72
C PHE A 14 20.46 4.74 -21.43
N ASN A 15 20.19 5.93 -20.87
CA ASN A 15 18.82 6.42 -20.63
C ASN A 15 18.07 6.70 -21.94
N ILE A 16 18.74 7.23 -22.97
CA ILE A 16 18.14 7.44 -24.29
C ILE A 16 17.84 6.10 -24.97
N SER A 17 18.75 5.12 -24.89
CA SER A 17 18.54 3.79 -25.48
C SER A 17 17.37 3.07 -24.82
N PHE A 18 17.24 3.15 -23.49
CA PHE A 18 16.09 2.61 -22.76
C PHE A 18 14.77 3.31 -23.13
N ALA A 19 14.78 4.64 -23.29
CA ALA A 19 13.61 5.40 -23.76
C ALA A 19 13.24 5.09 -25.22
N TYR A 20 14.20 4.71 -26.07
CA TYR A 20 13.99 4.25 -27.44
C TYR A 20 13.43 2.82 -27.52
N GLN A 21 13.77 1.96 -26.57
CA GLN A 21 13.31 0.57 -26.54
C GLN A 21 11.82 0.44 -26.17
N VAL A 22 11.22 1.42 -25.49
CA VAL A 22 9.78 1.42 -25.21
C VAL A 22 9.01 1.93 -26.43
N LYS A 23 8.46 1.00 -27.23
CA LYS A 23 7.61 1.30 -28.38
C LYS A 23 6.50 2.30 -28.00
N PRO A 24 6.16 3.27 -28.86
CA PRO A 24 5.13 4.28 -28.57
C PRO A 24 3.77 3.68 -28.17
N GLU A 25 3.41 2.53 -28.75
CA GLU A 25 2.23 1.74 -28.38
C GLU A 25 2.25 1.31 -26.90
N ASN A 26 3.39 0.85 -26.39
CA ASN A 26 3.55 0.44 -24.99
C ASN A 26 3.44 1.62 -24.04
N ARG A 27 3.90 2.81 -24.43
CA ARG A 27 3.74 4.05 -23.63
C ARG A 27 2.27 4.44 -23.52
N VAL A 28 1.50 4.33 -24.60
CA VAL A 28 0.06 4.62 -24.59
C VAL A 28 -0.68 3.60 -23.71
N ILE A 29 -0.34 2.31 -23.82
CA ILE A 29 -0.91 1.26 -22.96
C ILE A 29 -0.61 1.52 -21.49
N GLU A 30 0.64 1.85 -21.14
CA GLU A 30 1.03 2.17 -19.77
C GLU A 30 0.31 3.43 -19.23
N TYR A 31 0.20 4.46 -20.06
CA TYR A 31 -0.53 5.69 -19.71
C TYR A 31 -2.02 5.42 -19.46
N ASN A 32 -2.66 4.65 -20.34
CA ASN A 32 -4.06 4.27 -20.21
C ASN A 32 -4.28 3.43 -18.94
N LYS A 33 -3.41 2.44 -18.71
CA LYS A 33 -3.40 1.62 -17.50
C LYS A 33 -3.26 2.44 -16.22
N LYS A 34 -2.37 3.45 -16.21
CA LYS A 34 -2.20 4.36 -15.08
C LYS A 34 -3.44 5.22 -14.83
N THR A 35 -4.08 5.69 -15.89
CA THR A 35 -5.30 6.51 -15.83
C THR A 35 -6.48 5.69 -15.33
N GLU A 36 -6.68 4.50 -15.88
CA GLU A 36 -7.71 3.56 -15.47
C GLU A 36 -7.53 3.14 -14.01
N TYR A 37 -6.29 2.81 -13.59
CA TYR A 37 -5.98 2.53 -12.20
C TYR A 37 -6.42 3.67 -11.27
N LYS A 38 -6.07 4.91 -11.61
CA LYS A 38 -6.44 6.08 -10.80
C LYS A 38 -7.96 6.24 -10.71
N ASN A 39 -8.68 6.01 -11.80
CA ASN A 39 -10.14 6.09 -11.82
C ASN A 39 -10.77 5.01 -10.93
N LEU A 40 -10.30 3.76 -11.02
CA LEU A 40 -10.77 2.66 -10.18
C LEU A 40 -10.51 2.93 -8.69
N ILE A 41 -9.33 3.47 -8.34
CA ILE A 41 -9.00 3.88 -6.96
C ILE A 41 -9.97 4.95 -6.45
N ASN A 42 -10.25 5.97 -7.25
CA ASN A 42 -11.17 7.05 -6.88
C ASN A 42 -12.61 6.52 -6.69
N GLN A 43 -13.05 5.67 -7.61
CA GLN A 43 -14.37 5.04 -7.55
C GLN A 43 -14.50 4.14 -6.32
N ALA A 44 -13.51 3.28 -6.06
CA ALA A 44 -13.51 2.39 -4.91
C ALA A 44 -13.57 3.16 -3.58
N ASN A 45 -12.83 4.27 -3.47
CA ASN A 45 -12.90 5.17 -2.31
C ASN A 45 -14.29 5.80 -2.15
N LYS A 46 -14.89 6.33 -3.23
CA LYS A 46 -16.24 6.90 -3.20
C LYS A 46 -17.28 5.86 -2.77
N LEU A 47 -17.17 4.64 -3.28
CA LEU A 47 -18.04 3.53 -2.90
C LEU A 47 -17.90 3.16 -1.42
N ALA A 48 -16.66 3.13 -0.89
CA ALA A 48 -16.41 2.87 0.53
C ALA A 48 -17.06 3.95 1.42
N LEU A 49 -16.94 5.24 1.03
CA LEU A 49 -17.55 6.36 1.76
C LEU A 49 -19.07 6.29 1.76
N ASN A 50 -19.67 5.90 0.63
CA ASN A 50 -21.12 5.74 0.49
C ASN A 50 -21.64 4.42 1.10
N LYS A 51 -20.83 3.71 1.91
CA LYS A 51 -21.14 2.42 2.53
C LYS A 51 -21.51 1.32 1.53
N ASN A 52 -21.13 1.46 0.26
CA ASN A 52 -21.31 0.42 -0.74
C ASN A 52 -20.10 -0.53 -0.72
N ILE A 53 -20.03 -1.30 0.37
CA ILE A 53 -18.86 -2.08 0.79
C ILE A 53 -18.46 -3.12 -0.26
N GLU A 54 -19.39 -3.92 -0.75
CA GLU A 54 -19.07 -4.99 -1.72
C GLU A 54 -18.58 -4.44 -3.05
N LYS A 55 -19.26 -3.42 -3.59
CA LYS A 55 -18.80 -2.78 -4.83
C LYS A 55 -17.45 -2.12 -4.66
N SER A 56 -17.18 -1.51 -3.50
CA SER A 56 -15.86 -0.95 -3.20
C SER A 56 -14.77 -2.02 -3.24
N LEU A 57 -14.99 -3.19 -2.63
CA LEU A 57 -14.05 -4.31 -2.68
C LEU A 57 -13.85 -4.83 -4.11
N GLU A 58 -14.91 -4.96 -4.88
CA GLU A 58 -14.81 -5.40 -6.27
C GLU A 58 -14.01 -4.41 -7.12
N THR A 59 -14.31 -3.11 -7.02
CA THR A 59 -13.57 -2.07 -7.76
C THR A 59 -12.11 -1.99 -7.32
N ALA A 60 -11.82 -2.12 -6.01
CA ALA A 60 -10.45 -2.13 -5.51
C ALA A 60 -9.68 -3.37 -6.00
N ARG A 61 -10.33 -4.55 -6.07
CA ARG A 61 -9.72 -5.75 -6.64
C ARG A 61 -9.37 -5.57 -8.12
N LYS A 62 -10.25 -4.97 -8.92
CA LYS A 62 -9.95 -4.63 -10.32
C LYS A 62 -8.74 -3.69 -10.41
N ALA A 63 -8.65 -2.69 -9.53
CA ALA A 63 -7.48 -1.81 -9.48
C ALA A 63 -6.18 -2.55 -9.13
N TYR A 64 -6.26 -3.52 -8.21
CA TYR A 64 -5.12 -4.35 -7.83
C TYR A 64 -4.69 -5.30 -8.95
N GLU A 65 -5.62 -5.97 -9.64
CA GLU A 65 -5.33 -6.82 -10.79
C GLU A 65 -4.67 -6.01 -11.92
N LEU A 66 -5.11 -4.77 -12.11
CA LEU A 66 -4.50 -3.86 -13.06
C LEU A 66 -3.06 -3.51 -12.62
N CYS A 67 -2.84 -3.06 -11.39
CA CYS A 67 -1.52 -2.68 -10.89
C CYS A 67 -1.18 -3.38 -9.55
N PRO A 68 -0.68 -4.64 -9.59
CA PRO A 68 -0.51 -5.45 -8.37
C PRO A 68 0.65 -4.99 -7.48
N ASN A 69 1.57 -4.18 -8.02
CA ASN A 69 2.69 -3.60 -7.29
C ASN A 69 2.34 -2.32 -6.51
N LYS A 70 1.09 -1.88 -6.59
CA LYS A 70 0.62 -0.66 -5.94
C LYS A 70 -0.25 -0.97 -4.73
N LYS A 71 0.06 -0.30 -3.62
CA LYS A 71 -0.58 -0.56 -2.32
C LYS A 71 -1.92 0.15 -2.15
N GLU A 72 -2.28 1.15 -2.97
CA GLU A 72 -3.49 1.95 -2.73
C GLU A 72 -4.77 1.10 -2.85
N ALA A 73 -4.84 0.18 -3.81
CA ALA A 73 -5.95 -0.76 -3.93
C ALA A 73 -6.08 -1.65 -2.68
N LEU A 74 -4.96 -2.20 -2.22
CA LEU A 74 -4.90 -3.03 -1.01
C LEU A 74 -5.28 -2.23 0.23
N LEU A 75 -4.88 -0.96 0.34
CA LEU A 75 -5.24 -0.09 1.47
C LEU A 75 -6.76 0.13 1.54
N ILE A 76 -7.43 0.26 0.40
CA ILE A 76 -8.90 0.35 0.35
C ILE A 76 -9.51 -0.97 0.82
N MET A 77 -9.04 -2.10 0.30
CA MET A 77 -9.51 -3.42 0.70
C MET A 77 -9.32 -3.65 2.22
N ALA A 78 -8.15 -3.33 2.76
CA ALA A 78 -7.83 -3.45 4.18
C ALA A 78 -8.74 -2.56 5.03
N ARG A 79 -8.98 -1.31 4.63
CA ARG A 79 -9.94 -0.42 5.31
C ARG A 79 -11.33 -1.05 5.37
N VAL A 80 -11.79 -1.60 4.25
CA VAL A 80 -13.11 -2.21 4.16
C VAL A 80 -13.19 -3.49 5.00
N TYR A 81 -12.22 -4.40 4.92
CA TYR A 81 -12.19 -5.60 5.75
C TYR A 81 -12.10 -5.27 7.25
N ASN A 82 -11.32 -4.26 7.63
CA ASN A 82 -11.25 -3.77 9.00
C ASN A 82 -12.60 -3.24 9.48
N PHE A 83 -13.33 -2.50 8.63
CA PHE A 83 -14.69 -2.04 8.95
C PHE A 83 -15.67 -3.20 9.12
N LYS A 84 -15.60 -4.21 8.25
CA LYS A 84 -16.40 -5.45 8.34
C LYS A 84 -16.01 -6.36 9.51
N LYS A 85 -14.93 -6.07 10.23
CA LYS A 85 -14.30 -6.95 11.23
C LYS A 85 -13.90 -8.32 10.66
N ASP A 86 -13.66 -8.38 9.36
CA ASP A 86 -13.14 -9.56 8.67
C ASP A 86 -11.63 -9.62 8.85
N PHE A 87 -11.20 -10.08 10.03
CA PHE A 87 -9.79 -10.08 10.41
C PHE A 87 -8.95 -11.06 9.59
N LEU A 88 -9.56 -12.08 8.98
CA LEU A 88 -8.88 -13.05 8.14
C LEU A 88 -8.44 -12.40 6.82
N ASN A 89 -9.37 -11.76 6.11
CA ASN A 89 -9.04 -11.06 4.87
C ASN A 89 -8.24 -9.78 5.14
N LEU A 90 -8.47 -9.12 6.28
CA LEU A 90 -7.66 -7.99 6.72
C LEU A 90 -6.19 -8.37 6.86
N ARG A 91 -5.89 -9.49 7.54
CA ARG A 91 -4.53 -9.98 7.74
C ARG A 91 -3.82 -10.21 6.42
N LYS A 92 -4.41 -11.03 5.54
CA LYS A 92 -3.86 -11.34 4.21
C LYS A 92 -3.59 -10.08 3.40
N THR A 93 -4.50 -9.11 3.45
CA THR A 93 -4.37 -7.85 2.71
C THR A 93 -3.28 -6.96 3.33
N ALA A 94 -3.22 -6.86 4.66
CA ALA A 94 -2.23 -6.08 5.37
C ALA A 94 -0.81 -6.64 5.20
N GLU A 95 -0.63 -7.96 5.20
CA GLU A 95 0.62 -8.65 4.92
C GLU A 95 1.16 -8.24 3.54
N LYS A 96 0.32 -8.28 2.49
CA LYS A 96 0.70 -7.79 1.16
C LYS A 96 1.08 -6.31 1.14
N ILE A 97 0.41 -5.46 1.92
CA ILE A 97 0.77 -4.02 1.99
C ILE A 97 2.17 -3.85 2.59
N VAL A 98 2.49 -4.57 3.66
CA VAL A 98 3.80 -4.47 4.31
C VAL A 98 4.90 -5.16 3.49
N GLU A 99 4.58 -6.18 2.67
CA GLU A 99 5.51 -6.74 1.69
C GLU A 99 5.88 -5.71 0.62
N ILE A 100 4.89 -5.02 0.03
CA ILE A 100 5.11 -4.00 -1.00
C ILE A 100 5.75 -2.74 -0.40
N SER A 101 5.37 -2.36 0.82
CA SER A 101 5.82 -1.14 1.47
C SER A 101 5.97 -1.37 2.98
N PRO A 102 7.12 -1.89 3.44
CA PRO A 102 7.35 -2.23 4.85
C PRO A 102 7.20 -1.04 5.80
N SER A 103 7.48 0.17 5.33
CA SER A 103 7.33 1.42 6.08
C SER A 103 5.92 2.01 6.04
N ASN A 104 4.96 1.37 5.37
CA ASN A 104 3.61 1.92 5.26
C ASN A 104 2.91 1.88 6.62
N TYR A 105 2.66 3.07 7.17
CA TYR A 105 2.00 3.26 8.45
C TYR A 105 0.66 2.51 8.53
N LEU A 106 -0.25 2.77 7.59
CA LEU A 106 -1.60 2.18 7.59
C LEU A 106 -1.56 0.66 7.45
N GLY A 107 -0.69 0.11 6.61
CA GLY A 107 -0.49 -1.32 6.45
C GLY A 107 -0.11 -1.99 7.76
N ASN A 108 0.85 -1.43 8.49
CA ASN A 108 1.26 -1.93 9.81
C ASN A 108 0.14 -1.77 10.86
N ILE A 109 -0.63 -0.67 10.84
CA ILE A 109 -1.80 -0.50 11.72
C ILE A 109 -2.87 -1.56 11.43
N TYR A 110 -3.17 -1.82 10.15
CA TYR A 110 -4.13 -2.86 9.76
C TYR A 110 -3.64 -4.26 10.13
N LEU A 111 -2.33 -4.51 9.99
CA LEU A 111 -1.72 -5.76 10.40
C LEU A 111 -1.87 -5.97 11.91
N ALA A 112 -1.51 -4.97 12.72
CA ALA A 112 -1.70 -4.98 14.17
C ALA A 112 -3.17 -5.22 14.55
N ASN A 113 -4.12 -4.52 13.91
CA ASN A 113 -5.54 -4.73 14.17
C ASN A 113 -5.99 -6.16 13.85
N SER A 114 -5.43 -6.78 12.81
CA SER A 114 -5.75 -8.16 12.43
C SER A 114 -5.24 -9.22 13.43
N TYR A 115 -4.22 -8.90 14.23
CA TYR A 115 -3.66 -9.77 15.24
C TYR A 115 -4.18 -9.49 16.65
N MET A 116 -4.88 -8.37 16.87
CA MET A 116 -5.32 -7.89 18.19
C MET A 116 -5.99 -8.96 19.08
N LYS A 117 -6.76 -9.86 18.49
CA LYS A 117 -7.47 -10.93 19.20
C LYS A 117 -6.74 -12.28 19.22
N SER A 118 -5.77 -12.49 18.33
CA SER A 118 -5.14 -13.81 18.14
C SER A 118 -3.71 -13.87 18.66
N ASP A 119 -2.98 -12.76 18.62
CA ASP A 119 -1.56 -12.71 18.95
C ASP A 119 -1.18 -11.33 19.48
N ARG A 120 -1.20 -11.18 20.80
CA ARG A 120 -0.87 -9.93 21.47
C ARG A 120 0.62 -9.58 21.41
N VAL A 121 1.48 -10.59 21.36
CA VAL A 121 2.94 -10.39 21.30
C VAL A 121 3.28 -9.72 19.98
N LYS A 122 2.78 -10.27 18.87
CA LYS A 122 2.98 -9.70 17.54
C LYS A 122 2.40 -8.29 17.39
N VAL A 123 1.25 -8.03 18.01
CA VAL A 123 0.66 -6.67 18.05
C VAL A 123 1.61 -5.70 18.75
N LYS A 124 2.13 -6.07 19.92
CA LYS A 124 3.04 -5.24 20.71
C LYS A 124 4.33 -4.95 19.95
N GLU A 125 4.89 -5.94 19.27
CA GLU A 125 6.08 -5.79 18.43
C GLU A 125 5.83 -4.79 17.30
N ILE A 126 4.75 -4.97 16.52
CA ILE A 126 4.40 -4.08 15.41
C ILE A 126 4.21 -2.65 15.91
N LEU A 127 3.39 -2.45 16.95
CA LEU A 127 3.09 -1.12 17.48
C LEU A 127 4.30 -0.43 18.09
N THR A 128 5.18 -1.17 18.78
CA THR A 128 6.42 -0.63 19.33
C THR A 128 7.39 -0.23 18.21
N SER A 129 7.48 -1.02 17.14
CA SER A 129 8.28 -0.68 15.96
C SER A 129 7.77 0.58 15.27
N LEU A 130 6.44 0.76 15.20
CA LEU A 130 5.82 1.97 14.65
C LEU A 130 6.02 3.17 15.55
N LEU A 131 5.90 3.03 16.87
CA LEU A 131 6.10 4.12 17.82
C LEU A 131 7.53 4.67 17.76
N LYS A 132 8.53 3.81 17.57
CA LYS A 132 9.92 4.27 17.35
C LYS A 132 10.07 5.19 16.14
N LYS A 133 9.28 4.98 15.08
CA LYS A 133 9.27 5.80 13.86
C LYS A 133 8.34 7.01 13.97
N HIS A 134 7.30 6.90 14.79
CA HIS A 134 6.29 7.94 15.02
C HIS A 134 6.06 8.15 16.52
N PRO A 135 7.03 8.75 17.25
CA PRO A 135 7.01 8.78 18.72
C PRO A 135 5.85 9.55 19.34
N GLN A 136 5.26 10.49 18.60
CA GLN A 136 4.16 11.34 19.06
C GLN A 136 2.78 10.84 18.56
N ASP A 137 2.71 9.61 18.06
CA ASP A 137 1.47 9.05 17.56
C ASP A 137 0.54 8.63 18.71
N ALA A 138 -0.48 9.46 18.94
CA ALA A 138 -1.50 9.21 19.96
C ALA A 138 -2.29 7.92 19.70
N GLN A 139 -2.49 7.52 18.44
CA GLN A 139 -3.23 6.30 18.10
C GLN A 139 -2.44 5.06 18.52
N ILE A 140 -1.14 5.02 18.23
CA ILE A 140 -0.27 3.91 18.64
C ILE A 140 -0.17 3.83 20.16
N THR A 141 0.05 4.97 20.81
CA THR A 141 0.16 5.05 22.28
C THR A 141 -1.12 4.55 22.95
N THR A 142 -2.28 4.97 22.46
CA THR A 142 -3.59 4.51 22.97
C THR A 142 -3.76 3.00 22.79
N LYS A 143 -3.41 2.46 21.62
CA LYS A 143 -3.51 1.01 21.35
C LYS A 143 -2.60 0.18 22.24
N LEU A 144 -1.37 0.65 22.50
CA LEU A 144 -0.44 -0.02 23.41
C LEU A 144 -0.94 0.01 24.86
N LYS A 145 -1.53 1.12 25.30
CA LYS A 145 -2.16 1.22 26.63
C LYS A 145 -3.27 0.19 26.78
N VAL A 146 -4.22 0.14 25.84
CA VAL A 146 -5.30 -0.85 25.83
C VAL A 146 -4.77 -2.30 25.83
N LEU A 147 -3.67 -2.56 25.11
CA LEU A 147 -3.08 -3.90 25.08
C LEU A 147 -2.48 -4.35 26.41
N ASN A 148 -1.98 -3.40 27.23
CA ASN A 148 -1.36 -3.67 28.52
C ASN A 148 -2.36 -3.69 29.69
N GLU A 149 -3.57 -3.14 29.50
CA GLU A 149 -4.62 -3.06 30.53
C GLU A 149 -5.53 -4.30 30.61
N ILE A 150 -5.36 -5.28 29.71
CA ILE A 150 -6.13 -6.53 29.65
C ILE A 150 -5.23 -7.71 29.99
#